data_AF-A0A357KQD8-F1
#
_entry.id   AF-A0A357KQD8-F1
#
_cell.length_a   1.000
_cell.length_b   1.000
_cell.length_c   1.000
_cell.angle_alpha   90.00
_cell.angle_beta   90.00
_cell.angle_gamma   90.00
#
_symmetry.space_group_name_H-M   'P 1'
#
loop_
_entity.id
_entity.type
_entity.pdbx_description
1 polymer ?
#
loop_
_entity_poly.entity_id
_entity_poly.type
_entity_poly.pdbx_seq_one_letter_code
_entity_poly.pdbx_strand_id
1 'polypeptide(L)'
;QAYQHRITRLTRGSTLSPGAICAHAYPDRIGQLRDNKNLTYKLSGGGAASFHSPNQLSNEDYLVITELDGRERSAKIFSAVAITLTEIETLFADQLSNETRVSWNKQQTAIIAEKITTFKTLVLRQAPILKISDDTLLPLMLIAIRQHGLSCFMWDKKSTQWLNRVRFLNRHEKEHSTLPDFSETALLESLESWLAPWIQGFKKLSQLKSLNIKSLLMSRLDWTQQQWIHAQAPTHFQVPSGSRIALTYEENQPPVLAVRIQEMFSCTTTPTIADGKAPLLLHLLSPGQRPVQVTQDLISFWSNSYLEVKKELKGRYPKHHWPDDPLNTQPHATVKPRNKS
;
A
#
# COMPACT_ATOMS: atom_id res chain seq x y z
N GLN A 1 -52.14 -11.62 -4.78
CA GLN A 1 -52.94 -12.04 -5.96
C GLN A 1 -54.34 -11.41 -5.98
N ALA A 2 -55.23 -11.66 -5.02
CA ALA A 2 -56.59 -11.09 -5.03
C ALA A 2 -56.64 -9.55 -5.11
N TYR A 3 -55.74 -8.86 -4.40
CA TYR A 3 -55.66 -7.40 -4.41
C TYR A 3 -55.19 -6.83 -5.77
N GLN A 4 -54.14 -7.40 -6.36
CA GLN A 4 -53.67 -7.01 -7.70
C GLN A 4 -54.75 -7.23 -8.77
N HIS A 5 -55.49 -8.34 -8.71
CA HIS A 5 -56.64 -8.56 -9.59
C HIS A 5 -57.76 -7.54 -9.37
N ARG A 6 -58.02 -7.12 -8.12
CA ARG A 6 -58.99 -6.08 -7.80
C ARG A 6 -58.59 -4.73 -8.39
N ILE A 7 -57.33 -4.30 -8.23
CA ILE A 7 -56.85 -3.05 -8.83
C ILE A 7 -56.91 -3.15 -10.35
N THR A 8 -56.41 -4.24 -10.95
CA THR A 8 -56.47 -4.45 -12.41
C THR A 8 -57.90 -4.37 -12.95
N ARG A 9 -58.89 -4.85 -12.20
CA ARG A 9 -60.31 -4.75 -12.57
C ARG A 9 -60.85 -3.32 -12.45
N LEU A 10 -60.44 -2.58 -11.41
CA LEU A 10 -60.84 -1.20 -11.16
C LEU A 10 -60.19 -0.20 -12.13
N THR A 11 -59.03 -0.56 -12.70
CA THR A 11 -58.27 0.29 -13.63
C THR A 11 -58.51 -0.10 -15.09
N ARG A 12 -59.53 -0.91 -15.39
CA ARG A 12 -59.89 -1.24 -16.78
C ARG A 12 -60.24 0.04 -17.54
N GLY A 13 -59.42 0.39 -18.55
CA GLY A 13 -59.57 1.59 -19.36
C GLY A 13 -58.58 2.72 -19.03
N SER A 14 -57.73 2.58 -18.01
CA SER A 14 -56.61 3.50 -17.80
C SER A 14 -55.46 3.21 -18.76
N THR A 15 -54.75 4.26 -19.18
CA THR A 15 -53.49 4.14 -19.93
C THR A 15 -52.32 3.67 -19.06
N LEU A 16 -52.46 3.79 -17.73
CA LEU A 16 -51.48 3.39 -16.72
C LEU A 16 -51.77 1.99 -16.17
N SER A 17 -50.71 1.26 -15.81
CA SER A 17 -50.84 -0.04 -15.14
C SER A 17 -51.28 0.11 -13.67
N PRO A 18 -51.75 -0.98 -13.03
CA PRO A 18 -52.00 -1.02 -11.59
C PRO A 18 -50.81 -0.53 -10.74
N GLY A 19 -49.59 -0.93 -11.10
CA GLY A 19 -48.37 -0.52 -10.41
C GLY A 19 -48.14 0.98 -10.54
N ALA A 20 -48.27 1.52 -11.76
CA ALA A 20 -48.15 2.95 -12.04
C ALA A 20 -49.14 3.79 -11.23
N ILE A 21 -50.39 3.35 -11.14
CA ILE A 21 -51.43 4.05 -10.37
C ILE A 21 -51.11 4.03 -8.87
N CYS A 22 -50.71 2.87 -8.33
CA CYS A 22 -50.29 2.78 -6.93
C CYS A 22 -49.06 3.64 -6.65
N ALA A 23 -48.12 3.76 -7.58
CA ALA A 23 -46.90 4.54 -7.41
C ALA A 23 -47.19 6.03 -7.19
N HIS A 24 -48.23 6.58 -7.85
CA HIS A 24 -48.66 7.96 -7.59
C HIS A 24 -49.22 8.16 -6.18
N ALA A 25 -49.93 7.17 -5.63
CA ALA A 25 -50.49 7.23 -4.28
C ALA A 25 -49.42 7.00 -3.19
N TYR A 26 -48.42 6.16 -3.47
CA TYR A 26 -47.38 5.77 -2.51
C TYR A 26 -45.96 5.90 -3.10
N PRO A 27 -45.53 7.10 -3.53
CA PRO A 27 -44.25 7.28 -4.21
C PRO A 27 -43.04 7.07 -3.28
N ASP A 28 -43.22 7.07 -1.97
CA ASP A 28 -42.25 6.74 -0.92
C ASP A 28 -42.16 5.23 -0.61
N ARG A 29 -43.06 4.41 -1.18
CA ARG A 29 -43.16 2.96 -0.92
C ARG A 29 -42.88 2.13 -2.16
N ILE A 30 -42.19 2.70 -3.14
CA ILE A 30 -41.62 1.93 -4.24
C ILE A 30 -40.45 1.14 -3.65
N GLY A 31 -40.53 -0.18 -3.70
CA GLY A 31 -39.54 -1.11 -3.21
C GLY A 31 -38.68 -1.67 -4.33
N GLN A 32 -37.37 -1.75 -4.12
CA GLN A 32 -36.43 -2.49 -4.96
C GLN A 32 -35.92 -3.71 -4.19
N LEU A 33 -35.96 -4.89 -4.80
CA LEU A 33 -35.45 -6.12 -4.19
C LEU A 33 -33.95 -5.98 -3.89
N ARG A 34 -33.56 -6.18 -2.63
CA ARG A 34 -32.17 -6.05 -2.16
C ARG A 34 -31.56 -7.38 -1.72
N ASP A 35 -32.37 -8.22 -1.08
CA ASP A 35 -31.96 -9.55 -0.62
C ASP A 35 -33.07 -10.55 -0.96
N ASN A 36 -32.79 -11.39 -1.95
CA ASN A 36 -33.71 -12.41 -2.42
C ASN A 36 -33.92 -13.53 -1.39
N LYS A 37 -32.96 -13.80 -0.50
CA LYS A 37 -33.13 -14.85 0.53
C LYS A 37 -34.11 -14.42 1.62
N ASN A 38 -34.01 -13.16 2.03
CA ASN A 38 -34.87 -12.58 3.06
C ASN A 38 -36.07 -11.80 2.50
N LEU A 39 -36.31 -11.89 1.18
CA LEU A 39 -37.39 -11.19 0.47
C LEU A 39 -37.51 -9.71 0.85
N THR A 40 -36.36 -9.06 1.00
CA THR A 40 -36.26 -7.72 1.56
C THR A 40 -36.12 -6.69 0.45
N TYR A 41 -37.00 -5.70 0.51
CA TYR A 41 -37.09 -4.57 -0.40
C TYR A 41 -36.62 -3.30 0.29
N LYS A 42 -35.74 -2.54 -0.37
CA LYS A 42 -35.41 -1.18 0.03
C LYS A 42 -36.47 -0.24 -0.51
N LEU A 43 -36.99 0.67 0.32
CA LEU A 43 -38.05 1.60 -0.09
C LEU A 43 -37.49 2.94 -0.55
N SER A 44 -38.18 3.60 -1.49
CA SER A 44 -37.80 4.90 -2.02
C SER A 44 -37.79 6.00 -0.96
N GLY A 45 -38.73 5.99 -0.02
CA GLY A 45 -38.78 6.88 1.14
C GLY A 45 -37.71 6.61 2.20
N GLY A 46 -36.92 5.55 2.05
CA GLY A 46 -35.97 5.09 3.06
C GLY A 46 -36.49 3.90 3.86
N GLY A 47 -35.60 3.22 4.57
CA GLY A 47 -35.92 1.99 5.29
C GLY A 47 -36.02 0.75 4.39
N ALA A 48 -36.54 -0.33 4.96
CA ALA A 48 -36.72 -1.60 4.28
C ALA A 48 -37.99 -2.32 4.75
N ALA A 49 -38.58 -3.11 3.86
CA ALA A 49 -39.71 -3.97 4.15
C ALA A 49 -39.49 -5.38 3.61
N SER A 50 -40.10 -6.39 4.23
CA SER A 50 -39.93 -7.80 3.84
C SER A 50 -41.25 -8.55 3.78
N PHE A 51 -41.35 -9.51 2.87
CA PHE A 51 -42.45 -10.48 2.88
C PHE A 51 -42.26 -11.50 4.00
N HIS A 52 -43.37 -11.94 4.60
CA HIS A 52 -43.33 -13.00 5.61
C HIS A 52 -42.97 -14.36 5.01
N SER A 53 -43.46 -14.65 3.80
CA SER A 53 -43.21 -15.89 3.07
C SER A 53 -43.12 -15.63 1.57
N PRO A 54 -42.38 -16.46 0.82
CA PRO A 54 -42.30 -16.36 -0.63
C PRO A 54 -43.68 -16.43 -1.28
N ASN A 55 -43.90 -15.58 -2.28
CA ASN A 55 -45.12 -15.56 -3.07
C ASN A 55 -44.80 -15.08 -4.49
N GLN A 56 -45.81 -14.98 -5.36
CA GLN A 56 -45.60 -14.59 -6.75
C GLN A 56 -44.95 -13.21 -6.90
N LEU A 57 -45.26 -12.26 -6.03
CA LEU A 57 -44.73 -10.90 -6.08
C LEU A 57 -43.39 -10.76 -5.39
N SER A 58 -43.00 -11.69 -4.52
CA SER A 58 -41.76 -11.57 -3.74
C SER A 58 -40.48 -11.74 -4.57
N ASN A 59 -40.62 -12.14 -5.83
CA ASN A 59 -39.53 -12.29 -6.79
C ASN A 59 -39.48 -11.16 -7.82
N GLU A 60 -40.43 -10.22 -7.77
CA GLU A 60 -40.42 -9.05 -8.66
C GLU A 60 -39.31 -8.09 -8.24
N ASP A 61 -38.56 -7.57 -9.20
CA ASP A 61 -37.45 -6.65 -8.93
C ASP A 61 -37.93 -5.35 -8.28
N TYR A 62 -39.12 -4.89 -8.66
CA TYR A 62 -39.73 -3.66 -8.18
C TYR A 62 -41.21 -3.84 -7.84
N LEU A 63 -41.61 -3.23 -6.73
CA LEU A 63 -42.97 -3.28 -6.22
C LEU A 63 -43.41 -1.90 -5.71
N VAL A 64 -44.70 -1.62 -5.75
CA VAL A 64 -45.30 -0.55 -4.93
C VAL A 64 -46.00 -1.19 -3.76
N ILE A 65 -45.60 -0.83 -2.54
CA ILE A 65 -46.15 -1.41 -1.32
C ILE A 65 -47.29 -0.52 -0.82
N THR A 66 -48.51 -1.07 -0.85
CA THR A 66 -49.71 -0.33 -0.45
C THR A 66 -49.99 -0.45 1.05
N GLU A 67 -49.56 -1.55 1.68
CA GLU A 67 -49.85 -1.84 3.08
C GLU A 67 -48.64 -2.44 3.82
N LEU A 68 -48.29 -1.82 4.96
CA LEU A 68 -47.14 -2.13 5.82
C LEU A 68 -47.60 -2.26 7.29
N ASP A 69 -46.90 -3.04 8.11
CA ASP A 69 -47.19 -3.18 9.56
C ASP A 69 -46.69 -2.01 10.46
N GLY A 70 -46.13 -0.95 9.87
CA GLY A 70 -45.83 0.32 10.54
C GLY A 70 -44.52 0.40 11.35
N ARG A 71 -43.65 -0.62 11.33
CA ARG A 71 -42.35 -0.57 12.05
C ARG A 71 -41.23 0.06 11.19
N GLU A 72 -40.65 1.17 11.65
CA GLU A 72 -39.76 2.05 10.86
C GLU A 72 -38.50 1.41 10.23
N ARG A 73 -37.95 0.32 10.80
CA ARG A 73 -36.69 -0.28 10.31
C ARG A 73 -36.82 -1.65 9.64
N SER A 74 -37.93 -2.35 9.83
CA SER A 74 -38.15 -3.68 9.26
C SER A 74 -39.66 -3.97 9.14
N ALA A 75 -40.33 -3.25 8.25
CA ALA A 75 -41.77 -3.38 8.08
C ALA A 75 -42.14 -4.68 7.36
N LYS A 76 -43.28 -5.26 7.69
CA LYS A 76 -43.81 -6.41 6.95
C LYS A 76 -44.70 -5.97 5.79
N ILE A 77 -44.52 -6.60 4.64
CA ILE A 77 -45.32 -6.35 3.43
C ILE A 77 -46.58 -7.20 3.49
N PHE A 78 -47.75 -6.55 3.58
CA PHE A 78 -49.05 -7.23 3.50
C PHE A 78 -49.64 -7.18 2.09
N SER A 79 -49.50 -6.04 1.42
CA SER A 79 -50.01 -5.86 0.07
C SER A 79 -49.04 -5.02 -0.77
N ALA A 80 -48.82 -5.50 -1.99
CA ALA A 80 -47.97 -4.85 -2.98
C ALA A 80 -48.51 -5.11 -4.39
N VAL A 81 -48.04 -4.30 -5.34
CA VAL A 81 -48.34 -4.43 -6.77
C VAL A 81 -47.02 -4.33 -7.53
N ALA A 82 -46.82 -5.20 -8.53
CA ALA A 82 -45.64 -5.12 -9.39
C ALA A 82 -45.63 -3.82 -10.20
N ILE A 83 -44.45 -3.24 -10.36
CA ILE A 83 -44.20 -2.11 -11.24
C ILE A 83 -42.87 -2.35 -11.94
N THR A 84 -42.74 -1.95 -13.20
CA THR A 84 -41.50 -2.08 -13.94
C THR A 84 -40.58 -0.89 -13.73
N LEU A 85 -39.26 -1.09 -13.92
CA LEU A 85 -38.30 0.01 -13.89
C LEU A 85 -38.65 1.12 -14.91
N THR A 86 -39.07 0.74 -16.13
CA THR A 86 -39.45 1.69 -17.18
C THR A 86 -40.64 2.55 -16.77
N GLU A 87 -41.63 1.98 -16.08
CA GLU A 87 -42.74 2.75 -15.52
C GLU A 87 -42.30 3.72 -14.45
N ILE A 88 -41.43 3.29 -13.51
CA ILE A 88 -40.87 4.19 -12.48
C ILE A 88 -40.15 5.37 -13.15
N GLU A 89 -39.29 5.10 -14.14
CA GLU A 89 -38.52 6.13 -14.84
C GLU A 89 -39.41 7.09 -15.64
N THR A 90 -40.48 6.59 -16.25
CA THR A 90 -41.41 7.41 -17.04
C THR A 90 -42.30 8.27 -16.14
N LEU A 91 -42.84 7.70 -15.06
CA LEU A 91 -43.76 8.38 -14.14
C LEU A 91 -43.07 9.46 -13.31
N PHE A 92 -41.82 9.22 -12.92
CA PHE A 92 -41.06 10.10 -12.04
C PHE A 92 -39.87 10.74 -12.74
N ALA A 93 -39.92 10.89 -14.07
CA ALA A 93 -38.84 11.45 -14.89
C ALA A 93 -38.30 12.78 -14.32
N ASP A 94 -39.19 13.68 -13.90
CA ASP A 94 -38.87 15.00 -13.34
C ASP A 94 -38.32 14.95 -11.90
N GLN A 95 -38.40 13.79 -11.24
CA GLN A 95 -37.91 13.56 -9.87
C GLN A 95 -36.67 12.66 -9.83
N LEU A 96 -36.15 12.24 -11.00
CA LEU A 96 -34.91 11.47 -11.08
C LEU A 96 -33.71 12.39 -10.88
N SER A 97 -32.83 12.03 -9.96
CA SER A 97 -31.52 12.69 -9.82
C SER A 97 -30.46 11.90 -10.57
N ASN A 98 -29.58 12.59 -11.29
CA ASN A 98 -28.41 12.01 -11.92
C ASN A 98 -27.16 12.57 -11.26
N GLU A 99 -26.43 11.71 -10.55
CA GLU A 99 -25.25 12.10 -9.79
C GLU A 99 -24.02 11.33 -10.27
N THR A 100 -22.86 12.00 -10.20
CA THR A 100 -21.57 11.33 -10.33
C THR A 100 -21.04 11.06 -8.94
N ARG A 101 -20.83 9.79 -8.61
CA ARG A 101 -20.23 9.36 -7.35
C ARG A 101 -18.83 8.84 -7.62
N VAL A 102 -17.83 9.49 -7.05
CA VAL A 102 -16.45 9.02 -7.04
C VAL A 102 -16.09 8.61 -5.63
N SER A 103 -15.66 7.35 -5.44
CA SER A 103 -15.36 6.84 -4.11
C SER A 103 -14.23 5.80 -4.13
N TRP A 104 -13.62 5.59 -2.96
CA TRP A 104 -12.65 4.53 -2.76
C TRP A 104 -13.34 3.19 -2.53
N ASN A 105 -13.05 2.21 -3.39
CA ASN A 105 -13.46 0.84 -3.19
C ASN A 105 -12.35 0.06 -2.48
N LYS A 106 -12.61 -0.31 -1.22
CA LYS A 106 -11.66 -1.06 -0.38
C LYS A 106 -11.36 -2.46 -0.90
N GLN A 107 -12.34 -3.15 -1.48
CA GLN A 107 -12.18 -4.53 -1.98
C GLN A 107 -11.30 -4.56 -3.23
N GLN A 108 -11.50 -3.60 -4.14
CA GLN A 108 -10.73 -3.48 -5.37
C GLN A 108 -9.44 -2.67 -5.19
N THR A 109 -9.24 -2.03 -4.03
CA THR A 109 -8.13 -1.09 -3.74
C THR A 109 -7.98 -0.03 -4.85
N ALA A 110 -9.11 0.55 -5.22
CA ALA A 110 -9.24 1.39 -6.40
C ALA A 110 -10.27 2.50 -6.21
N ILE A 111 -10.05 3.63 -6.89
CA ILE A 111 -11.05 4.68 -7.08
C ILE A 111 -12.02 4.19 -8.15
N ILE A 112 -13.30 4.21 -7.81
CA ILE A 112 -14.40 3.92 -8.71
C ILE A 112 -15.20 5.20 -8.89
N ALA A 113 -15.56 5.50 -10.14
CA ALA A 113 -16.52 6.54 -10.45
C ALA A 113 -17.69 5.95 -11.21
N GLU A 114 -18.89 6.32 -10.78
CA GLU A 114 -20.12 5.80 -11.32
C GLU A 114 -21.12 6.94 -11.50
N LYS A 115 -21.83 6.91 -12.62
CA LYS A 115 -23.04 7.70 -12.82
C LYS A 115 -24.19 6.89 -12.24
N ILE A 116 -24.88 7.48 -11.28
CA ILE A 116 -26.05 6.89 -10.64
C ILE A 116 -27.28 7.71 -10.98
N THR A 117 -28.35 7.01 -11.36
CA THR A 117 -29.68 7.59 -11.48
C THR A 117 -30.48 7.12 -10.29
N THR A 118 -30.99 8.06 -9.50
CA THR A 118 -31.74 7.76 -8.28
C THR A 118 -33.16 8.30 -8.36
N PHE A 119 -34.07 7.58 -7.71
CA PHE A 119 -35.39 8.08 -7.37
C PHE A 119 -35.51 8.05 -5.85
N LYS A 120 -35.55 9.23 -5.23
CA LYS A 120 -35.37 9.39 -3.78
C LYS A 120 -34.13 8.62 -3.31
N THR A 121 -34.28 7.63 -2.44
CA THR A 121 -33.14 6.83 -1.95
C THR A 121 -32.81 5.59 -2.77
N LEU A 122 -33.62 5.24 -3.79
CA LEU A 122 -33.36 4.08 -4.66
C LEU A 122 -32.33 4.40 -5.73
N VAL A 123 -31.42 3.48 -5.98
CA VAL A 123 -30.51 3.52 -7.14
C VAL A 123 -31.17 2.70 -8.24
N LEU A 124 -31.67 3.40 -9.27
CA LEU A 124 -32.38 2.79 -10.39
C LEU A 124 -31.41 2.31 -11.47
N ARG A 125 -30.40 3.13 -11.79
CA ARG A 125 -29.33 2.78 -12.72
C ARG A 125 -27.97 3.16 -12.14
N GLN A 126 -26.97 2.36 -12.49
CA GLN A 126 -25.57 2.59 -12.12
C GLN A 126 -24.69 2.17 -13.29
N ALA A 127 -23.83 3.08 -13.75
CA ALA A 127 -22.92 2.84 -14.86
C ALA A 127 -21.53 3.42 -14.56
N PRO A 128 -20.43 2.72 -14.91
CA PRO A 128 -19.09 3.21 -14.67
C PRO A 128 -18.77 4.45 -15.52
N ILE A 129 -18.03 5.39 -14.94
CA ILE A 129 -17.50 6.56 -15.63
C ILE A 129 -16.02 6.32 -15.94
N LEU A 130 -15.66 6.39 -17.22
CA LEU A 130 -14.30 6.13 -17.67
C LEU A 130 -13.38 7.34 -17.54
N LYS A 131 -13.89 8.56 -17.75
CA LYS A 131 -13.12 9.80 -17.68
C LYS A 131 -13.50 10.61 -16.43
N ILE A 132 -12.52 10.82 -15.57
CA ILE A 132 -12.63 11.59 -14.32
C ILE A 132 -11.46 12.56 -14.34
N SER A 133 -11.66 13.80 -13.89
CA SER A 133 -10.57 14.77 -13.80
C SER A 133 -9.56 14.36 -12.72
N ASP A 134 -8.30 14.72 -12.93
CA ASP A 134 -7.23 14.48 -11.96
C ASP A 134 -7.47 15.25 -10.65
N ASP A 135 -8.11 16.41 -10.71
CA ASP A 135 -8.53 17.18 -9.53
C ASP A 135 -9.43 16.38 -8.57
N THR A 136 -10.14 15.37 -9.09
CA THR A 136 -10.96 14.47 -8.26
C THR A 136 -10.21 13.18 -7.89
N LEU A 137 -9.41 12.63 -8.82
CA LEU A 137 -8.68 11.37 -8.59
C LEU A 137 -7.53 11.53 -7.60
N LEU A 138 -6.72 12.57 -7.78
CA LEU A 138 -5.47 12.76 -7.05
C LEU A 138 -5.70 12.87 -5.54
N PRO A 139 -6.62 13.71 -5.02
CA PRO A 139 -6.85 13.79 -3.57
C PRO A 139 -7.26 12.44 -2.97
N LEU A 140 -8.13 11.69 -3.66
CA LEU A 140 -8.57 10.37 -3.20
C LEU A 140 -7.41 9.35 -3.19
N MET A 141 -6.56 9.38 -4.21
CA MET A 141 -5.38 8.51 -4.28
C MET A 141 -4.38 8.84 -3.17
N LEU A 142 -4.13 10.13 -2.90
CA LEU A 142 -3.23 10.55 -1.83
C LEU A 142 -3.77 10.15 -0.44
N ILE A 143 -5.08 10.28 -0.20
CA ILE A 143 -5.71 9.77 1.03
C ILE A 143 -5.53 8.26 1.15
N ALA A 144 -5.75 7.50 0.07
CA ALA A 144 -5.56 6.06 0.08
C ALA A 144 -4.10 5.67 0.37
N ILE A 145 -3.13 6.34 -0.24
CA ILE A 145 -1.70 6.11 0.02
C ILE A 145 -1.36 6.37 1.49
N ARG A 146 -1.89 7.45 2.08
CA ARG A 146 -1.70 7.74 3.52
C ARG A 146 -2.26 6.65 4.42
N GLN A 147 -3.43 6.09 4.07
CA GLN A 147 -4.04 5.00 4.85
C GLN A 147 -3.28 3.67 4.72
N HIS A 148 -2.70 3.39 3.55
CA HIS A 148 -1.95 2.15 3.30
C HIS A 148 -0.45 2.26 3.64
N GLY A 149 0.06 3.47 3.84
CA GLY A 149 1.47 3.75 4.09
C GLY A 149 2.36 3.52 2.86
N LEU A 150 3.68 3.55 3.07
CA LEU A 150 4.65 3.36 1.98
C LEU A 150 4.70 1.92 1.45
N SER A 151 3.97 0.99 2.07
CA SER A 151 3.87 -0.41 1.64
C SER A 151 3.18 -0.61 0.28
N CYS A 152 2.46 0.42 -0.20
CA CYS A 152 1.79 0.37 -1.51
C CYS A 152 2.77 0.42 -2.71
N PHE A 153 3.99 0.90 -2.51
CA PHE A 153 5.04 0.93 -3.53
C PHE A 153 5.77 -0.41 -3.65
N MET A 154 6.38 -0.64 -4.82
CA MET A 154 7.35 -1.73 -4.96
C MET A 154 8.73 -1.27 -4.49
N TRP A 155 9.18 -1.82 -3.36
CA TRP A 155 10.52 -1.56 -2.83
C TRP A 155 11.50 -2.65 -3.28
N ASP A 156 12.24 -2.38 -4.36
CA ASP A 156 13.36 -3.24 -4.73
C ASP A 156 14.56 -3.01 -3.80
N LYS A 157 15.51 -3.96 -3.79
CA LYS A 157 16.70 -3.88 -2.93
C LYS A 157 17.47 -2.57 -3.11
N LYS A 158 17.52 -2.03 -4.33
CA LYS A 158 18.24 -0.78 -4.64
C LYS A 158 17.56 0.43 -4.01
N SER A 159 16.24 0.50 -4.06
CA SER A 159 15.41 1.57 -3.50
C SER A 159 15.45 1.54 -1.98
N THR A 160 15.31 0.35 -1.38
CA THR A 160 15.41 0.18 0.08
C THR A 160 16.80 0.57 0.58
N GLN A 161 17.88 0.08 -0.06
CA GLN A 161 19.24 0.44 0.34
C GLN A 161 19.51 1.94 0.17
N TRP A 162 19.01 2.56 -0.91
CA TRP A 162 19.14 4.00 -1.09
C TRP A 162 18.41 4.78 0.00
N LEU A 163 17.15 4.44 0.30
CA LEU A 163 16.37 5.12 1.33
C LEU A 163 17.02 4.96 2.72
N ASN A 164 17.49 3.76 3.04
CA ASN A 164 18.15 3.50 4.32
C ASN A 164 19.46 4.27 4.48
N ARG A 165 20.21 4.49 3.39
CA ARG A 165 21.40 5.37 3.40
C ARG A 165 21.04 6.80 3.74
N VAL A 166 20.00 7.34 3.11
CA VAL A 166 19.54 8.72 3.37
C VAL A 166 19.00 8.85 4.80
N ARG A 167 18.17 7.90 5.25
CA ARG A 167 17.66 7.85 6.63
C ARG A 167 18.76 7.71 7.67
N PHE A 168 19.81 6.94 7.36
CA PHE A 168 21.00 6.85 8.21
C PHE A 168 21.64 8.23 8.39
N LEU A 169 21.85 8.97 7.29
CA LEU A 169 22.40 10.34 7.37
C LEU A 169 21.44 11.31 8.07
N ASN A 170 20.14 11.25 7.82
CA ASN A 170 19.15 12.04 8.56
C ASN A 170 19.19 11.78 10.07
N ARG A 171 19.71 10.65 10.55
CA ARG A 171 19.89 10.38 11.99
C ARG A 171 21.23 10.88 12.52
N HIS A 172 22.30 10.68 11.77
CA HIS A 172 23.68 10.97 12.23
C HIS A 172 24.12 12.42 12.01
N GLU A 173 23.49 13.16 11.10
CA GLU A 173 23.91 14.51 10.68
C GLU A 173 22.79 15.55 10.78
N LYS A 174 21.86 15.38 11.73
CA LYS A 174 20.68 16.26 11.89
C LYS A 174 21.02 17.75 11.98
N GLU A 175 22.14 18.08 12.63
CA GLU A 175 22.55 19.46 12.88
C GLU A 175 23.32 20.10 11.71
N HIS A 176 23.83 19.28 10.78
CA HIS A 176 24.78 19.73 9.75
C HIS A 176 24.34 19.42 8.31
N SER A 177 23.27 18.65 8.12
CA SER A 177 22.77 18.30 6.79
C SER A 177 21.62 19.19 6.36
N THR A 178 21.66 19.68 5.12
CA THR A 178 20.52 20.34 4.46
C THR A 178 19.52 19.32 3.89
N LEU A 179 19.66 18.03 4.21
CA LEU A 179 18.83 16.99 3.64
C LEU A 179 17.38 17.12 4.14
N PRO A 180 16.39 17.00 3.25
CA PRO A 180 15.00 16.89 3.69
C PRO A 180 14.81 15.59 4.49
N ASP A 181 13.73 15.56 5.28
CA ASP A 181 13.39 14.36 6.04
C ASP A 181 12.82 13.27 5.10
N PHE A 182 13.38 12.07 5.22
CA PHE A 182 12.96 10.85 4.54
C PHE A 182 12.34 9.82 5.48
N SER A 183 12.02 10.19 6.72
CA SER A 183 11.16 9.41 7.60
C SER A 183 9.85 9.04 6.88
N GLU A 184 9.25 7.91 7.28
CA GLU A 184 7.98 7.50 6.68
C GLU A 184 6.89 8.57 6.86
N THR A 185 6.82 9.19 8.03
CA THR A 185 5.91 10.30 8.33
C THR A 185 6.12 11.47 7.38
N ALA A 186 7.35 11.97 7.23
CA ALA A 186 7.61 13.10 6.35
C ALA A 186 7.32 12.78 4.88
N LEU A 187 7.57 11.55 4.43
CA LEU A 187 7.26 11.12 3.07
C LEU A 187 5.75 11.06 2.80
N LEU A 188 4.95 10.62 3.77
CA LEU A 188 3.49 10.57 3.67
C LEU A 188 2.82 11.95 3.82
N GLU A 189 3.43 12.85 4.59
CA GLU A 189 2.96 14.23 4.74
C GLU A 189 3.23 15.06 3.48
N SER A 190 4.32 14.77 2.76
CA SER A 190 4.77 15.55 1.60
C SER A 190 4.42 14.93 0.24
N LEU A 191 3.49 13.97 0.17
CA LEU A 191 3.13 13.27 -1.08
C LEU A 191 2.75 14.22 -2.23
N GLU A 192 2.08 15.33 -1.93
CA GLU A 192 1.71 16.36 -2.92
C GLU A 192 2.93 16.93 -3.64
N SER A 193 4.07 17.03 -2.96
CA SER A 193 5.28 17.62 -3.53
C SER A 193 6.06 16.65 -4.42
N TRP A 194 6.26 15.41 -3.97
CA TRP A 194 7.21 14.49 -4.60
C TRP A 194 6.54 13.40 -5.44
N LEU A 195 5.29 13.04 -5.13
CA LEU A 195 4.59 11.94 -5.79
C LEU A 195 3.48 12.40 -6.72
N ALA A 196 2.68 13.41 -6.32
CA ALA A 196 1.49 13.83 -7.06
C ALA A 196 1.72 14.09 -8.56
N PRO A 197 2.83 14.73 -8.99
CA PRO A 197 3.09 14.95 -10.42
C PRO A 197 3.21 13.66 -11.24
N TRP A 198 3.49 12.52 -10.60
CA TRP A 198 3.80 11.24 -11.25
C TRP A 198 2.64 10.25 -11.26
N ILE A 199 1.54 10.55 -10.57
CA ILE A 199 0.41 9.63 -10.38
C ILE A 199 -0.90 10.18 -10.96
N GLN A 200 -0.82 11.18 -11.84
CA GLN A 200 -1.98 11.68 -12.59
C GLN A 200 -2.64 10.54 -13.37
N GLY A 201 -3.98 10.48 -13.36
CA GLY A 201 -4.77 9.42 -13.98
C GLY A 201 -4.75 8.07 -13.25
N PHE A 202 -4.00 7.91 -12.15
CA PHE A 202 -3.97 6.64 -11.42
C PHE A 202 -5.29 6.43 -10.68
N LYS A 203 -5.84 5.22 -10.81
CA LYS A 203 -7.10 4.80 -10.18
C LYS A 203 -6.94 3.62 -9.25
N LYS A 204 -5.83 2.87 -9.30
CA LYS A 204 -5.60 1.67 -8.47
C LYS A 204 -4.27 1.77 -7.73
N LEU A 205 -4.19 1.30 -6.48
CA LEU A 205 -2.91 1.22 -5.76
C LEU A 205 -1.88 0.36 -6.49
N SER A 206 -2.33 -0.68 -7.19
CA SER A 206 -1.43 -1.57 -7.93
C SER A 206 -0.64 -0.85 -9.01
N GLN A 207 -1.13 0.28 -9.54
CA GLN A 207 -0.39 1.10 -10.50
C GLN A 207 0.85 1.75 -9.86
N LEU A 208 0.84 2.01 -8.55
CA LEU A 208 2.01 2.57 -7.84
C LEU A 208 3.23 1.64 -7.89
N LYS A 209 3.01 0.33 -8.10
CA LYS A 209 4.09 -0.65 -8.20
C LYS A 209 4.93 -0.50 -9.46
N SER A 210 4.44 0.17 -10.51
CA SER A 210 5.23 0.43 -11.72
C SER A 210 6.15 1.65 -11.58
N LEU A 211 6.04 2.41 -10.49
CA LEU A 211 6.86 3.60 -10.28
C LEU A 211 8.29 3.23 -9.89
N ASN A 212 9.26 3.96 -10.44
CA ASN A 212 10.65 3.90 -9.99
C ASN A 212 10.82 4.75 -8.74
N ILE A 213 10.47 4.18 -7.58
CA ILE A 213 10.40 4.92 -6.30
C ILE A 213 11.73 5.58 -5.93
N LYS A 214 12.87 4.92 -6.18
CA LYS A 214 14.19 5.50 -5.94
C LYS A 214 14.37 6.82 -6.72
N SER A 215 14.00 6.85 -7.99
CA SER A 215 14.19 8.04 -8.82
C SER A 215 13.31 9.20 -8.36
N LEU A 216 12.06 8.91 -7.95
CA LEU A 216 11.13 9.88 -7.39
C LEU A 216 11.64 10.48 -6.06
N LEU A 217 12.24 9.64 -5.21
CA LEU A 217 12.81 10.11 -3.96
C LEU A 217 14.10 10.91 -4.19
N MET A 218 14.92 10.52 -5.17
CA MET A 218 16.11 11.25 -5.56
C MET A 218 15.78 12.63 -6.14
N SER A 219 14.65 12.80 -6.84
CA SER A 219 14.26 14.11 -7.39
C SER A 219 13.89 15.14 -6.32
N ARG A 220 13.77 14.73 -5.05
CA ARG A 220 13.63 15.65 -3.90
C ARG A 220 14.96 16.29 -3.50
N LEU A 221 16.08 15.85 -4.06
CA LEU A 221 17.42 16.27 -3.70
C LEU A 221 18.08 17.05 -4.83
N ASP A 222 18.76 18.13 -4.48
CA ASP A 222 19.67 18.79 -5.40
C ASP A 222 20.94 17.95 -5.65
N TRP A 223 21.74 18.35 -6.63
CA TRP A 223 22.95 17.62 -7.00
C TRP A 223 23.99 17.58 -5.87
N THR A 224 24.14 18.67 -5.11
CA THR A 224 25.11 18.78 -4.01
C THR A 224 24.75 17.81 -2.89
N GLN A 225 23.47 17.74 -2.51
CA GLN A 225 22.94 16.78 -1.54
C GLN A 225 23.16 15.33 -1.99
N GLN A 226 22.93 15.03 -3.27
CA GLN A 226 23.18 13.70 -3.81
C GLN A 226 24.66 13.32 -3.71
N GLN A 227 25.59 14.21 -4.10
CA GLN A 227 27.03 13.96 -3.96
C GLN A 227 27.45 13.79 -2.50
N TRP A 228 26.90 14.61 -1.61
CA TRP A 228 27.17 14.51 -0.18
C TRP A 228 26.72 13.17 0.39
N ILE A 229 25.53 12.66 0.03
CA ILE A 229 25.08 11.31 0.41
C ILE A 229 26.05 10.23 -0.12
N HIS A 230 26.56 10.39 -1.34
CA HIS A 230 27.52 9.46 -1.93
C HIS A 230 28.85 9.41 -1.17
N ALA A 231 29.33 10.56 -0.67
CA ALA A 231 30.54 10.64 0.13
C ALA A 231 30.33 10.11 1.55
N GLN A 232 29.28 10.55 2.24
CA GLN A 232 29.08 10.31 3.67
C GLN A 232 28.49 8.93 3.99
N ALA A 233 27.65 8.40 3.10
CA ALA A 233 27.11 7.05 3.21
C ALA A 233 27.37 6.29 1.90
N PRO A 234 28.60 5.83 1.64
CA PRO A 234 28.94 5.19 0.38
C PRO A 234 28.23 3.85 0.18
N THR A 235 28.12 3.38 -1.06
CA THR A 235 27.54 2.05 -1.32
C THR A 235 28.51 0.91 -1.06
N HIS A 236 29.81 1.19 -1.13
CA HIS A 236 30.88 0.22 -0.96
C HIS A 236 31.98 0.84 -0.12
N PHE A 237 32.64 0.01 0.69
CA PHE A 237 33.79 0.37 1.49
C PHE A 237 35.03 -0.34 0.96
N GLN A 238 36.15 0.37 0.88
CA GLN A 238 37.43 -0.23 0.51
C GLN A 238 38.14 -0.71 1.77
N VAL A 239 38.31 -2.03 1.88
CA VAL A 239 38.95 -2.67 3.04
C VAL A 239 40.48 -2.72 2.85
N PRO A 240 41.28 -3.01 3.90
CA PRO A 240 42.74 -3.01 3.82
C PRO A 240 43.36 -3.88 2.72
N SER A 241 42.69 -4.99 2.34
CA SER A 241 43.11 -5.82 1.20
C SER A 241 43.02 -5.11 -0.16
N GLY A 242 42.39 -3.94 -0.24
CA GLY A 242 42.06 -3.21 -1.46
C GLY A 242 40.70 -3.60 -2.05
N SER A 243 40.05 -4.65 -1.55
CA SER A 243 38.72 -5.06 -2.02
C SER A 243 37.66 -3.99 -1.74
N ARG A 244 36.71 -3.86 -2.66
CA ARG A 244 35.52 -2.99 -2.50
C ARG A 244 34.33 -3.84 -2.10
N ILE A 245 33.93 -3.77 -0.84
CA ILE A 245 32.85 -4.57 -0.26
C ILE A 245 31.59 -3.73 -0.14
N ALA A 246 30.46 -4.27 -0.58
CA ALA A 246 29.18 -3.58 -0.48
C ALA A 246 28.75 -3.40 0.99
N LEU A 247 28.32 -2.19 1.33
CA LEU A 247 27.71 -1.90 2.62
C LEU A 247 26.23 -2.22 2.58
N THR A 248 25.70 -2.76 3.67
CA THR A 248 24.27 -2.99 3.84
C THR A 248 23.73 -2.01 4.88
N TYR A 249 22.76 -1.21 4.46
CA TYR A 249 22.06 -0.25 5.30
C TYR A 249 20.69 -0.79 5.68
N GLU A 250 20.40 -0.80 6.96
CA GLU A 250 19.12 -1.20 7.52
C GLU A 250 18.53 -0.07 8.38
N GLU A 251 17.22 -0.12 8.57
CA GLU A 251 16.54 0.91 9.35
C GLU A 251 16.91 0.78 10.82
N ASN A 252 17.27 1.90 11.45
CA ASN A 252 17.66 1.99 12.85
C ASN A 252 18.81 1.05 13.28
N GLN A 253 19.63 0.61 12.33
CA GLN A 253 20.81 -0.21 12.58
C GLN A 253 22.07 0.48 12.04
N PRO A 254 23.25 0.20 12.61
CA PRO A 254 24.52 0.63 12.03
C PRO A 254 24.73 -0.03 10.65
N PRO A 255 25.42 0.64 9.71
CA PRO A 255 25.74 0.05 8.42
C PRO A 255 26.65 -1.16 8.58
N VAL A 256 26.30 -2.24 7.89
CA VAL A 256 26.98 -3.54 7.99
C VAL A 256 28.03 -3.67 6.89
N LEU A 257 29.25 -4.04 7.30
CA LEU A 257 30.33 -4.48 6.43
C LEU A 257 30.56 -5.98 6.62
N ALA A 258 30.01 -6.77 5.70
CA ALA A 258 30.19 -8.23 5.69
C ALA A 258 31.47 -8.58 4.94
N VAL A 259 32.55 -8.79 5.69
CA VAL A 259 33.91 -8.89 5.15
C VAL A 259 34.61 -10.13 5.69
N ARG A 260 35.39 -10.80 4.84
CA ARG A 260 36.19 -11.95 5.29
C ARG A 260 37.29 -11.47 6.22
N ILE A 261 37.49 -12.19 7.33
CA ILE A 261 38.40 -11.79 8.40
C ILE A 261 39.83 -11.49 7.91
N GLN A 262 40.34 -12.26 6.93
CA GLN A 262 41.70 -12.06 6.39
C GLN A 262 41.88 -10.76 5.59
N GLU A 263 40.78 -10.14 5.15
CA GLU A 263 40.83 -8.86 4.44
C GLU A 263 40.94 -7.67 5.40
N MET A 264 40.71 -7.92 6.69
CA MET A 264 40.82 -6.95 7.77
C MET A 264 42.12 -7.08 8.57
N PHE A 265 43.04 -7.98 8.17
CA PHE A 265 44.39 -7.98 8.74
C PHE A 265 45.07 -6.61 8.50
N SER A 266 46.00 -6.27 9.39
CA SER A 266 46.61 -4.94 9.52
C SER A 266 45.67 -3.77 9.78
N CYS A 267 44.38 -4.01 10.03
CA CYS A 267 43.43 -2.96 10.38
C CYS A 267 43.49 -2.68 11.89
N THR A 268 44.09 -1.55 12.24
CA THR A 268 44.32 -1.11 13.63
C THR A 268 43.20 -0.24 14.20
N THR A 269 42.21 0.13 13.38
CA THR A 269 41.05 0.93 13.77
C THR A 269 39.77 0.29 13.25
N THR A 270 38.64 0.48 13.95
CA THR A 270 37.34 0.10 13.38
C THR A 270 37.04 1.03 12.20
N PRO A 271 36.72 0.48 11.01
CA PRO A 271 36.26 1.27 9.88
C PRO A 271 35.04 2.14 10.23
N THR A 272 35.10 3.42 9.83
CA THR A 272 34.04 4.40 10.06
C THR A 272 33.61 5.04 8.74
N ILE A 273 32.37 5.55 8.71
CA ILE A 273 31.82 6.41 7.66
C ILE A 273 31.24 7.68 8.29
N ALA A 274 30.58 8.54 7.50
CA ALA A 274 30.04 9.83 7.94
C ALA A 274 31.14 10.70 8.62
N ASP A 275 32.21 10.98 7.88
CA ASP A 275 33.40 11.70 8.36
C ASP A 275 33.96 11.18 9.70
N GLY A 276 33.95 9.86 9.88
CA GLY A 276 34.50 9.20 11.06
C GLY A 276 33.54 9.06 12.24
N LYS A 277 32.33 9.62 12.16
CA LYS A 277 31.37 9.66 13.27
C LYS A 277 30.59 8.36 13.46
N ALA A 278 30.54 7.50 12.44
CA ALA A 278 29.73 6.29 12.48
C ALA A 278 30.58 5.03 12.23
N PRO A 279 30.85 4.21 13.26
CA PRO A 279 31.54 2.94 13.09
C PRO A 279 30.67 1.92 12.35
N LEU A 280 31.31 1.15 11.46
CA LEU A 280 30.66 0.06 10.74
C LEU A 280 30.49 -1.16 11.65
N LEU A 281 29.33 -1.82 11.54
CA LEU A 281 29.12 -3.14 12.13
C LEU A 281 29.81 -4.19 11.27
N LEU A 282 30.89 -4.76 11.76
CA LEU A 282 31.66 -5.76 11.05
C LEU A 282 31.02 -7.13 11.25
N HIS A 283 30.53 -7.73 10.17
CA HIS A 283 30.25 -9.15 10.12
C HIS A 283 31.50 -9.83 9.57
N LEU A 284 32.38 -10.27 10.46
CA LEU A 284 33.60 -10.97 10.08
C LEU A 284 33.24 -12.37 9.61
N LEU A 285 33.63 -12.68 8.38
CA LEU A 285 33.28 -13.92 7.70
C LEU A 285 34.48 -14.86 7.60
N SER A 286 34.21 -16.15 7.67
CA SER A 286 35.14 -17.21 7.27
C SER A 286 35.38 -17.19 5.75
N PRO A 287 36.39 -17.92 5.24
CA PRO A 287 36.60 -18.04 3.79
C PRO A 287 35.39 -18.57 3.02
N GLY A 288 34.57 -19.43 3.65
CA GLY A 288 33.31 -19.92 3.11
C GLY A 288 32.11 -18.97 3.27
N GLN A 289 32.35 -17.67 3.52
CA GLN A 289 31.32 -16.62 3.65
C GLN A 289 30.32 -16.83 4.80
N ARG A 290 30.68 -17.64 5.81
CA ARG A 290 29.87 -17.80 7.03
C ARG A 290 30.31 -16.81 8.11
N PRO A 291 29.39 -16.10 8.78
CA PRO A 291 29.71 -15.25 9.92
C PRO A 291 30.43 -16.04 11.02
N VAL A 292 31.52 -15.48 11.54
CA VAL A 292 32.27 -16.02 12.68
C VAL A 292 32.32 -15.08 13.86
N GLN A 293 32.20 -13.77 13.62
CA GLN A 293 32.09 -12.76 14.65
C GLN A 293 31.29 -11.56 14.13
N VAL A 294 30.53 -10.93 15.02
CA VAL A 294 29.93 -9.61 14.81
C VAL A 294 30.56 -8.64 15.81
N THR A 295 31.08 -7.49 15.36
CA THR A 295 31.70 -6.50 16.24
C THR A 295 31.66 -5.08 15.67
N GLN A 296 31.61 -4.06 16.55
CA GLN A 296 31.92 -2.65 16.23
C GLN A 296 33.23 -2.19 16.88
N ASP A 297 33.91 -3.07 17.60
CA ASP A 297 35.21 -2.84 18.18
C ASP A 297 36.18 -3.89 17.63
N LEU A 298 36.81 -3.53 16.51
CA LEU A 298 37.75 -4.40 15.83
C LEU A 298 39.04 -4.60 16.66
N ILE A 299 39.41 -3.60 17.45
CA ILE A 299 40.62 -3.63 18.28
C ILE A 299 40.44 -4.67 19.40
N SER A 300 39.33 -4.59 20.13
CA SER A 300 38.99 -5.58 21.17
C SER A 300 38.81 -6.99 20.60
N PHE A 301 38.33 -7.11 19.37
CA PHE A 301 38.24 -8.41 18.70
C PHE A 301 39.63 -9.05 18.51
N TRP A 302 40.60 -8.29 17.99
CA TRP A 302 41.94 -8.81 17.75
C TRP A 302 42.66 -9.24 19.03
N SER A 303 42.50 -8.49 20.12
CA SER A 303 43.16 -8.78 21.39
C SER A 303 42.49 -9.93 22.16
N ASN A 304 41.16 -10.04 22.12
CA ASN A 304 40.44 -10.92 23.05
C ASN A 304 39.80 -12.15 22.40
N SER A 305 39.26 -12.03 21.18
CA SER A 305 38.40 -13.07 20.58
C SER A 305 39.04 -13.77 19.38
N TYR A 306 40.00 -13.14 18.71
CA TYR A 306 40.61 -13.68 17.50
C TYR A 306 41.27 -15.04 17.72
N LEU A 307 41.92 -15.28 18.87
CA LEU A 307 42.61 -16.55 19.14
C LEU A 307 41.67 -17.76 19.14
N GLU A 308 40.45 -17.60 19.64
CA GLU A 308 39.43 -18.65 19.66
C GLU A 308 38.89 -18.90 18.25
N VAL A 309 38.51 -17.81 17.55
CA VAL A 309 38.05 -17.86 16.15
C VAL A 309 39.11 -18.48 15.25
N LYS A 310 40.39 -18.16 15.47
CA LYS A 310 41.54 -18.74 14.75
C LYS A 310 41.63 -20.25 14.94
N LYS A 311 41.45 -20.78 16.17
CA LYS A 311 41.51 -22.23 16.43
C LYS A 311 40.44 -22.97 15.62
N GLU A 312 39.22 -22.45 15.61
CA GLU A 312 38.10 -23.00 14.83
C GLU A 312 38.38 -22.93 13.32
N LEU A 313 38.78 -21.75 12.83
CA LEU A 313 39.04 -21.52 11.41
C LEU A 313 40.23 -22.33 10.88
N LYS A 314 41.29 -22.52 11.68
CA LYS A 314 42.44 -23.35 11.31
C LYS A 314 42.04 -24.82 11.11
N GLY A 315 41.11 -25.33 11.93
CA GLY A 315 40.57 -26.69 11.77
C GLY A 315 39.72 -26.85 10.50
N ARG A 316 38.81 -25.90 10.24
CA ARG A 316 37.90 -25.97 9.07
C ARG A 316 38.56 -25.56 7.75
N TYR A 317 39.53 -24.66 7.79
CA TYR A 317 40.19 -24.08 6.62
C TYR A 317 41.73 -24.13 6.76
N PRO A 318 42.35 -25.33 6.78
CA PRO A 318 43.77 -25.50 7.06
C PRO A 318 44.71 -24.95 5.97
N LYS A 319 44.19 -24.73 4.75
CA LYS A 319 44.95 -24.16 3.62
C LYS A 319 45.10 -22.63 3.68
N HIS A 320 44.36 -21.96 4.56
CA HIS A 320 44.42 -20.50 4.71
C HIS A 320 45.48 -20.07 5.73
N HIS A 321 46.04 -18.87 5.54
CA HIS A 321 47.00 -18.28 6.46
C HIS A 321 46.29 -17.63 7.65
N TRP A 322 46.53 -18.16 8.85
CA TRP A 322 45.97 -17.67 10.11
C TRP A 322 47.11 -17.18 11.02
N PRO A 323 47.51 -15.89 10.94
CA PRO A 323 48.67 -15.37 11.66
C PRO A 323 48.45 -15.39 13.18
N ASP A 324 49.52 -15.51 13.97
CA ASP A 324 49.47 -15.26 15.42
C ASP A 324 49.32 -13.76 15.71
N ASP A 325 49.91 -12.91 14.87
CA ASP A 325 49.79 -11.46 14.93
C ASP A 325 49.00 -10.92 13.71
N PRO A 326 47.67 -10.74 13.83
CA PRO A 326 46.83 -10.25 12.74
C PRO A 326 47.06 -8.75 12.42
N LEU A 327 47.58 -7.97 13.37
CA LEU A 327 47.79 -6.52 13.20
C LEU A 327 49.04 -6.21 12.38
N ASN A 328 50.03 -7.10 12.37
CA ASN A 328 51.25 -6.96 11.55
C ASN A 328 51.24 -7.85 10.29
N THR A 329 50.10 -8.45 9.93
CA THR A 329 49.99 -9.33 8.77
C THR A 329 49.38 -8.62 7.56
N GLN A 330 49.99 -8.81 6.39
CA GLN A 330 49.45 -8.29 5.13
C GLN A 330 48.05 -8.87 4.82
N PRO A 331 47.04 -8.01 4.59
CA PRO A 331 45.70 -8.44 4.22
C PRO A 331 45.68 -9.02 2.82
N HIS A 332 44.77 -9.96 2.57
CA HIS A 332 44.65 -10.61 1.28
C HIS A 332 43.23 -11.10 0.99
N ALA A 333 42.75 -10.87 -0.23
CA ALA A 333 41.41 -11.25 -0.68
C ALA A 333 41.30 -12.73 -1.09
N THR A 334 42.40 -13.41 -1.36
CA THR A 334 42.44 -14.80 -1.81
C THR A 334 43.48 -15.58 -1.04
N VAL A 335 43.37 -16.91 -1.03
CA VAL A 335 44.39 -17.79 -0.46
C VAL A 335 45.74 -17.36 -1.03
N LYS A 336 46.65 -16.88 -0.18
CA LYS A 336 48.02 -16.56 -0.60
C LYS A 336 48.59 -17.86 -1.18
N PRO A 337 48.94 -17.94 -2.49
CA PRO A 337 49.59 -19.12 -3.01
C PRO A 337 50.87 -19.32 -2.18
N ARG A 338 51.07 -20.55 -1.70
CA ARG A 338 52.21 -20.91 -0.86
C ARG A 338 53.47 -20.44 -1.59
N ASN A 339 54.19 -19.47 -1.03
CA ASN A 339 55.51 -19.11 -1.56
C ASN A 339 56.32 -20.40 -1.59
N LYS A 340 56.58 -20.92 -2.80
CA LYS A 340 57.70 -21.81 -3.02
C LYS A 340 58.91 -20.88 -3.08
N SER A 341 59.73 -20.94 -2.03
CA SER A 341 61.15 -20.56 -1.88
C SER A 341 61.30 -19.89 -0.53
#